data_AF-A0A3A5L3D3-F1
#
_entry.id   AF-A0A3A5L3D3-F1
#
_cell.length_a   1.000
_cell.length_b   1.000
_cell.length_c   1.000
_cell.angle_alpha   90.00
_cell.angle_beta   90.00
_cell.angle_gamma   90.00
#
_symmetry.space_group_name_H-M   'P 1'
#
loop_
_entity.id
_entity.type
_entity.pdbx_description
1 polymer ?
#
loop_
_entity_poly.entity_id
_entity_poly.type
_entity_poly.pdbx_seq_one_letter_code
_entity_poly.pdbx_strand_id
1 'polypeptide(L)'
;MVVGTTSKTIFTLLELNQFYPDEPKYLAAAKHAGDWLLTRVNQDGTVMPVASCTSGQWKDSKKQSFLYSGQVLSALSRLYGVTHDQRYHQGALKIAGQFLKQIQTQGFIVGDDYRPANSISSSWVMMSLIDLAKVDNNPVYRQTIDDIAKAILARQITDKNDIYSNGRYLDAMTTSGNGWINEVMGVLYQFCTQQGGSQCQRYREAMILTSRWLLQNAYTPQNSYNVKNPERAIGGFITNFTTRTVRTDAVCHGVNSLIMLLSTSGDGNKPLINLPERPLIEILPLLRAGNGFL
;
A
#
# COMPACT_ATOMS: atom_id res chain seq x y z
N MET A 1 -10.85 19.48 -4.57
CA MET A 1 -11.17 18.18 -3.94
C MET A 1 -10.46 17.06 -4.70
N VAL A 2 -9.93 16.07 -3.99
CA VAL A 2 -9.17 14.94 -4.56
C VAL A 2 -9.87 13.66 -4.12
N VAL A 3 -10.13 12.76 -5.07
CA VAL A 3 -10.89 11.52 -4.79
C VAL A 3 -10.19 10.67 -3.74
N GLY A 4 -8.86 10.65 -3.73
CA GLY A 4 -8.09 9.88 -2.76
C GLY A 4 -8.29 10.32 -1.31
N THR A 5 -8.40 11.63 -1.06
CA THR A 5 -8.73 12.14 0.29
C THR A 5 -10.13 11.70 0.68
N THR A 6 -11.11 11.87 -0.22
CA THR A 6 -12.50 11.47 0.04
C THR A 6 -12.62 9.98 0.34
N SER A 7 -11.94 9.11 -0.43
CA SER A 7 -11.89 7.68 -0.18
C SER A 7 -11.33 7.31 1.20
N LYS A 8 -10.22 7.93 1.62
CA LYS A 8 -9.64 7.68 2.94
C LYS A 8 -10.54 8.17 4.07
N THR A 9 -11.25 9.29 3.86
CA THR A 9 -12.28 9.76 4.79
C THR A 9 -13.41 8.74 4.91
N ILE A 10 -13.88 8.15 3.80
CA ILE A 10 -14.87 7.07 3.84
C ILE A 10 -14.36 5.89 4.66
N PHE A 11 -13.12 5.44 4.45
CA PHE A 11 -12.56 4.34 5.27
C PHE A 11 -12.65 4.65 6.76
N THR A 12 -12.22 5.85 7.15
CA THR A 12 -12.26 6.29 8.55
C THR A 12 -13.69 6.36 9.09
N LEU A 13 -14.62 6.91 8.32
CA LEU A 13 -16.02 7.03 8.72
C LEU A 13 -16.70 5.67 8.87
N LEU A 14 -16.35 4.69 8.04
CA LEU A 14 -16.87 3.33 8.16
C LEU A 14 -16.33 2.62 9.42
N GLU A 15 -15.04 2.79 9.74
CA GLU A 15 -14.46 2.29 11.00
C GLU A 15 -15.11 2.97 12.22
N LEU A 16 -15.32 4.30 12.18
CA LEU A 16 -16.01 5.03 13.24
C LEU A 16 -17.46 4.57 13.41
N ASN A 17 -18.16 4.27 12.31
CA ASN A 17 -19.50 3.70 12.37
C ASN A 17 -19.52 2.30 13.02
N GLN A 18 -18.45 1.51 12.86
CA GLN A 18 -18.32 0.22 13.53
C GLN A 18 -18.08 0.37 15.04
N PHE A 19 -17.27 1.35 15.45
CA PHE A 19 -17.02 1.62 16.87
C PHE A 19 -18.19 2.31 17.57
N TYR A 20 -18.93 3.16 16.87
CA TYR A 20 -20.01 3.98 17.39
C TYR A 20 -21.30 3.76 16.55
N PRO A 21 -21.90 2.56 16.59
CA PRO A 21 -23.04 2.21 15.72
C PRO A 21 -24.30 3.05 15.98
N ASP A 22 -24.44 3.60 17.19
CA ASP A 22 -25.56 4.45 17.57
C ASP A 22 -25.41 5.91 17.09
N GLU A 23 -24.29 6.26 16.43
CA GLU A 23 -24.02 7.58 15.88
C GLU A 23 -24.19 7.59 14.34
N PRO A 24 -25.42 7.74 13.81
CA PRO A 24 -25.69 7.57 12.38
C PRO A 24 -24.98 8.59 11.47
N LYS A 25 -24.46 9.67 12.06
CA LYS A 25 -23.73 10.73 11.34
C LYS A 25 -22.52 10.18 10.57
N TYR A 26 -21.85 9.13 11.07
CA TYR A 26 -20.66 8.58 10.43
C TYR A 26 -21.01 7.88 9.12
N LEU A 27 -22.00 6.96 9.14
CA LEU A 27 -22.47 6.31 7.92
C LEU A 27 -23.12 7.30 6.96
N ALA A 28 -23.89 8.27 7.46
CA ALA A 28 -24.50 9.29 6.61
C ALA A 28 -23.44 10.13 5.87
N ALA A 29 -22.38 10.55 6.55
CA ALA A 29 -21.27 11.26 5.94
C ALA A 29 -20.50 10.38 4.94
N ALA A 30 -20.30 9.10 5.26
CA ALA A 30 -19.64 8.15 4.36
C ALA A 30 -20.43 7.95 3.07
N LYS A 31 -21.76 7.81 3.16
CA LYS A 31 -22.66 7.72 2.01
C LYS A 31 -22.62 8.98 1.15
N HIS A 32 -22.68 10.16 1.76
CA HIS A 32 -22.62 11.43 1.03
C HIS A 32 -21.29 11.58 0.27
N ALA A 33 -20.17 11.20 0.90
CA ALA A 33 -18.87 11.15 0.24
C ALA A 33 -18.84 10.11 -0.89
N GLY A 34 -19.45 8.94 -0.69
CA GLY A 34 -19.60 7.89 -1.71
C GLY A 34 -20.44 8.32 -2.90
N ASP A 35 -21.55 9.03 -2.67
CA ASP A 35 -22.40 9.58 -3.72
C ASP A 35 -21.62 10.58 -4.57
N TRP A 36 -20.79 11.42 -3.95
CA TRP A 36 -19.88 12.28 -4.69
C TRP A 36 -18.85 11.47 -5.50
N LEU A 37 -18.24 10.43 -4.92
CA LEU A 37 -17.29 9.57 -5.64
C LEU A 37 -17.92 8.91 -6.88
N LEU A 38 -19.19 8.51 -6.84
CA LEU A 38 -19.89 7.96 -8.01
C LEU A 38 -19.94 8.96 -9.17
N THR A 39 -20.04 10.26 -8.90
CA THR A 39 -19.98 11.31 -9.96
C THR A 39 -18.60 11.44 -10.59
N ARG A 40 -17.57 10.83 -9.98
CA ARG A 40 -16.18 10.87 -10.44
C ARG A 40 -15.78 9.64 -11.26
N VAL A 41 -16.64 8.62 -11.32
CA VAL A 41 -16.44 7.40 -12.10
C VAL A 41 -17.13 7.55 -13.45
N ASN A 42 -16.34 7.57 -14.52
CA ASN A 42 -16.86 7.63 -15.88
C ASN A 42 -17.50 6.29 -16.29
N GLN A 43 -18.28 6.31 -17.38
CA GLN A 43 -18.95 5.10 -17.87
C GLN A 43 -17.97 3.99 -18.28
N ASP A 44 -16.78 4.34 -18.72
CA ASP A 44 -15.71 3.40 -19.08
C ASP A 44 -14.89 2.91 -17.88
N GLY A 45 -15.22 3.33 -16.66
CA GLY A 45 -14.52 2.95 -15.43
C GLY A 45 -13.27 3.77 -15.12
N THR A 46 -12.92 4.76 -15.95
CA THR A 46 -11.89 5.74 -15.58
C THR A 46 -12.37 6.64 -14.44
N VAL A 47 -11.44 7.12 -13.61
CA VAL A 47 -11.76 7.98 -12.47
C VAL A 47 -11.13 9.34 -12.68
N MET A 48 -11.91 10.40 -12.47
CA MET A 48 -11.42 11.78 -12.54
C MET A 48 -10.83 12.19 -11.18
N PRO A 49 -9.49 12.18 -10.99
CA PRO A 49 -8.89 12.12 -9.67
C PRO A 49 -8.94 13.44 -8.88
N VAL A 50 -9.00 14.58 -9.59
CA VAL A 50 -8.93 15.91 -9.01
C VAL A 50 -10.01 16.79 -9.63
N ALA A 51 -10.77 17.46 -8.77
CA ALA A 51 -11.67 18.55 -9.11
C ALA A 51 -11.14 19.82 -8.44
N SER A 52 -10.72 20.81 -9.21
CA SER A 52 -10.25 22.11 -8.70
C SER A 52 -11.25 23.20 -9.06
N CYS A 53 -11.57 24.07 -8.10
CA CYS A 53 -12.36 25.27 -8.37
C CYS A 53 -11.42 26.47 -8.39
N THR A 54 -11.34 27.16 -9.53
CA THR A 54 -10.57 28.40 -9.68
C THR A 54 -11.52 29.46 -10.21
N SER A 55 -11.66 30.57 -9.49
CA SER A 55 -12.56 31.68 -9.86
C SER A 55 -14.00 31.26 -10.12
N GLY A 56 -14.53 30.31 -9.33
CA GLY A 56 -15.90 29.81 -9.46
C GLY A 56 -16.10 28.78 -10.58
N GLN A 57 -15.06 28.46 -11.37
CA GLN A 57 -15.12 27.42 -12.40
C GLN A 57 -14.47 26.12 -11.93
N TRP A 58 -15.20 25.03 -12.06
CA TRP A 58 -14.70 23.69 -11.81
C TRP A 58 -13.92 23.17 -13.00
N LYS A 59 -12.72 22.65 -12.74
CA LYS A 59 -11.88 21.97 -13.71
C LYS A 59 -11.50 20.59 -13.18
N ASP A 60 -11.73 19.60 -14.02
CA ASP A 60 -11.38 18.21 -13.73
C ASP A 60 -10.09 17.79 -14.41
N SER A 61 -9.24 17.08 -13.66
CA SER A 61 -8.08 16.42 -14.22
C SER A 61 -8.51 15.22 -15.05
N LYS A 62 -7.94 15.09 -16.25
CA LYS A 62 -8.10 13.92 -17.12
C LYS A 62 -7.03 12.85 -16.89
N LYS A 63 -5.99 13.16 -16.10
CA LYS A 63 -4.91 12.21 -15.81
C LYS A 63 -5.46 10.99 -15.09
N GLN A 64 -4.98 9.81 -15.46
CA GLN A 64 -5.32 8.55 -14.84
C GLN A 64 -4.32 8.19 -13.75
N SER A 65 -4.80 7.61 -12.65
CA SER A 65 -3.93 7.07 -11.61
C SER A 65 -4.47 5.82 -10.96
N PHE A 66 -3.65 4.76 -10.91
CA PHE A 66 -4.00 3.53 -10.21
C PHE A 66 -4.18 3.74 -8.70
N LEU A 67 -3.42 4.68 -8.10
CA LEU A 67 -3.61 5.05 -6.69
C LEU A 67 -5.03 5.56 -6.45
N TYR A 68 -5.42 6.59 -7.20
CA TYR A 68 -6.69 7.26 -6.98
C TYR A 68 -7.86 6.39 -7.38
N SER A 69 -7.80 5.73 -8.54
CA SER A 69 -8.84 4.78 -8.95
C SER A 69 -8.97 3.62 -7.98
N GLY A 70 -7.86 3.08 -7.45
CA GLY A 70 -7.87 1.98 -6.49
C GLY A 70 -8.45 2.39 -5.14
N GLN A 71 -8.20 3.61 -4.70
CA GLN A 71 -8.83 4.19 -3.50
C GLN A 71 -10.34 4.37 -3.68
N VAL A 72 -10.80 4.80 -4.86
CA VAL A 72 -12.24 4.88 -5.15
C VAL A 72 -12.88 3.49 -5.20
N LEU A 73 -12.25 2.54 -5.89
CA LEU A 73 -12.70 1.14 -5.92
C LEU A 73 -12.89 0.59 -4.51
N SER A 74 -11.85 0.68 -3.67
CA SER A 74 -11.91 0.21 -2.29
C SER A 74 -13.03 0.90 -1.48
N ALA A 75 -13.22 2.21 -1.66
CA ALA A 75 -14.25 2.95 -0.92
C ALA A 75 -15.66 2.54 -1.31
N LEU A 76 -15.91 2.38 -2.61
CA LEU A 76 -17.20 1.93 -3.13
C LEU A 76 -17.50 0.48 -2.73
N SER A 77 -16.51 -0.42 -2.81
CA SER A 77 -16.64 -1.81 -2.36
C SER A 77 -16.98 -1.92 -0.87
N ARG A 78 -16.29 -1.15 -0.01
CA ARG A 78 -16.56 -1.12 1.44
C ARG A 78 -17.92 -0.51 1.77
N LEU A 79 -18.29 0.58 1.11
CA LEU A 79 -19.63 1.17 1.26
C LEU A 79 -20.72 0.17 0.88
N TYR A 80 -20.55 -0.55 -0.25
CA TYR A 80 -21.48 -1.61 -0.63
C TYR A 80 -21.56 -2.70 0.44
N GLY A 81 -20.44 -3.15 0.98
CA GLY A 81 -20.41 -4.17 2.05
C GLY A 81 -21.20 -3.79 3.30
N VAL A 82 -21.29 -2.51 3.63
CA VAL A 82 -22.02 -2.00 4.81
C VAL A 82 -23.47 -1.64 4.49
N THR A 83 -23.73 -1.07 3.31
CA THR A 83 -25.04 -0.49 2.96
C THR A 83 -25.91 -1.37 2.08
N HIS A 84 -25.31 -2.33 1.39
CA HIS A 84 -25.91 -3.10 0.30
C HIS A 84 -26.49 -2.25 -0.85
N ASP A 85 -26.12 -0.97 -0.95
CA ASP A 85 -26.57 -0.09 -2.02
C ASP A 85 -25.85 -0.44 -3.34
N GLN A 86 -26.62 -0.98 -4.27
CA GLN A 86 -26.13 -1.47 -5.57
C GLN A 86 -25.43 -0.40 -6.40
N ARG A 87 -25.71 0.89 -6.19
CA ARG A 87 -25.03 1.98 -6.91
C ARG A 87 -23.53 1.95 -6.65
N TYR A 88 -23.12 1.69 -5.40
CA TYR A 88 -21.70 1.61 -5.03
C TYR A 88 -21.03 0.39 -5.65
N HIS A 89 -21.70 -0.78 -5.62
CA HIS A 89 -21.21 -1.99 -6.27
C HIS A 89 -21.00 -1.79 -7.78
N GLN A 90 -21.99 -1.25 -8.49
CA GLN A 90 -21.89 -0.96 -9.91
C GLN A 90 -20.76 0.02 -10.24
N GLY A 91 -20.57 1.06 -9.43
CA GLY A 91 -19.43 1.98 -9.57
C GLY A 91 -18.07 1.27 -9.40
N ALA A 92 -17.96 0.40 -8.40
CA ALA A 92 -16.78 -0.44 -8.17
C ALA A 92 -16.51 -1.38 -9.36
N LEU A 93 -17.55 -2.05 -9.89
CA LEU A 93 -17.41 -2.96 -11.04
C LEU A 93 -16.86 -2.27 -12.29
N LYS A 94 -17.27 -1.02 -12.57
CA LYS A 94 -16.72 -0.24 -13.70
C LYS A 94 -15.22 -0.04 -13.56
N ILE A 95 -14.76 0.38 -12.37
CA ILE A 95 -13.34 0.61 -12.10
C ILE A 95 -12.56 -0.70 -12.20
N ALA A 96 -13.08 -1.78 -11.61
CA ALA A 96 -12.46 -3.10 -11.69
C ALA A 96 -12.34 -3.61 -13.13
N GLY A 97 -13.38 -3.44 -13.95
CA GLY A 97 -13.32 -3.76 -15.38
C GLY A 97 -12.23 -2.98 -16.12
N GLN A 98 -12.08 -1.70 -15.83
CA GLN A 98 -11.00 -0.89 -16.38
C GLN A 98 -9.61 -1.36 -15.91
N PHE A 99 -9.47 -1.75 -14.63
CA PHE A 99 -8.21 -2.34 -14.13
C PHE A 99 -7.84 -3.63 -14.83
N LEU A 100 -8.79 -4.55 -15.01
CA LEU A 100 -8.55 -5.80 -15.73
C LEU A 100 -8.12 -5.55 -17.18
N LYS A 101 -8.75 -4.59 -17.87
CA LYS A 101 -8.36 -4.18 -19.23
C LYS A 101 -6.93 -3.62 -19.27
N GLN A 102 -6.57 -2.77 -18.30
CA GLN A 102 -5.22 -2.20 -18.24
C GLN A 102 -4.17 -3.27 -17.93
N ILE A 103 -4.45 -4.22 -17.05
CA ILE A 103 -3.57 -5.35 -16.75
C ILE A 103 -3.36 -6.23 -17.99
N GLN A 104 -4.41 -6.50 -18.77
CA GLN A 104 -4.28 -7.25 -20.03
C GLN A 104 -3.38 -6.54 -21.04
N THR A 105 -3.34 -5.21 -21.01
CA THR A 105 -2.58 -4.40 -21.96
C THR A 105 -1.13 -4.19 -21.50
N GLN A 106 -0.90 -3.93 -20.21
CA GLN A 106 0.40 -3.54 -19.65
C GLN A 106 1.14 -4.72 -18.98
N GLY A 107 0.44 -5.83 -18.71
CA GLY A 107 0.88 -6.88 -17.81
C GLY A 107 0.56 -6.55 -16.34
N PHE A 108 1.06 -7.39 -15.43
CA PHE A 108 0.74 -7.32 -13.99
C PHE A 108 1.52 -6.25 -13.23
N ILE A 109 2.52 -5.62 -13.86
CA ILE A 109 3.22 -4.45 -13.33
C ILE A 109 2.78 -3.23 -14.11
N VAL A 110 1.90 -2.43 -13.50
CA VAL A 110 1.17 -1.37 -14.19
C VAL A 110 1.72 0.01 -13.88
N GLY A 111 1.60 0.94 -14.84
CA GLY A 111 2.01 2.34 -14.73
C GLY A 111 0.90 3.30 -15.16
N ASP A 112 0.97 4.55 -14.71
CA ASP A 112 -0.06 5.56 -14.98
C ASP A 112 0.55 6.91 -15.37
N ASP A 113 -0.28 7.94 -15.56
CA ASP A 113 0.17 9.27 -16.00
C ASP A 113 1.04 10.01 -14.96
N TYR A 114 1.20 9.45 -13.76
CA TYR A 114 2.00 10.02 -12.67
C TYR A 114 3.29 9.24 -12.44
N ARG A 115 3.36 7.96 -12.86
CA ARG A 115 4.52 7.10 -12.60
C ARG A 115 4.66 5.99 -13.63
N PRO A 116 5.91 5.61 -14.00
CA PRO A 116 6.15 4.42 -14.81
C PRO A 116 5.67 3.16 -14.09
N ALA A 117 5.60 2.06 -14.84
CA ALA A 117 5.21 0.76 -14.30
C ALA A 117 6.10 0.33 -13.12
N ASN A 118 5.50 -0.03 -11.99
CA ASN A 118 6.23 -0.45 -10.79
C ASN A 118 5.35 -1.26 -9.80
N SER A 119 5.99 -1.98 -8.89
CA SER A 119 5.34 -2.81 -7.86
C SER A 119 4.39 -2.04 -6.93
N ILE A 120 4.68 -0.75 -6.65
CA ILE A 120 3.83 0.09 -5.80
C ILE A 120 2.48 0.33 -6.48
N SER A 121 2.48 0.71 -7.76
CA SER A 121 1.26 0.89 -8.56
C SER A 121 0.40 -0.38 -8.57
N SER A 122 1.02 -1.53 -8.83
CA SER A 122 0.32 -2.80 -8.87
C SER A 122 -0.23 -3.22 -7.51
N SER A 123 0.48 -2.91 -6.43
CA SER A 123 -0.04 -3.19 -5.08
C SER A 123 -1.28 -2.35 -4.72
N TRP A 124 -1.46 -1.16 -5.31
CA TRP A 124 -2.71 -0.40 -5.18
C TRP A 124 -3.88 -1.10 -5.85
N VAL A 125 -3.66 -1.58 -7.06
CA VAL A 125 -4.66 -2.36 -7.79
C VAL A 125 -5.01 -3.62 -7.00
N MET A 126 -4.00 -4.37 -6.55
CA MET A 126 -4.17 -5.58 -5.75
C MET A 126 -4.99 -5.34 -4.48
N MET A 127 -4.64 -4.32 -3.68
CA MET A 127 -5.37 -3.96 -2.46
C MET A 127 -6.85 -3.67 -2.75
N SER A 128 -7.11 -2.90 -3.81
CA SER A 128 -8.47 -2.54 -4.17
C SER A 128 -9.31 -3.69 -4.73
N LEU A 129 -8.68 -4.62 -5.46
CA LEU A 129 -9.33 -5.85 -5.90
C LEU A 129 -9.60 -6.79 -4.72
N ILE A 130 -8.74 -6.84 -3.70
CA ILE A 130 -9.00 -7.59 -2.47
C ILE A 130 -10.26 -7.03 -1.79
N ASP A 131 -10.40 -5.71 -1.67
CA ASP A 131 -11.58 -5.10 -1.06
C ASP A 131 -12.86 -5.34 -1.87
N LEU A 132 -12.80 -5.38 -3.21
CA LEU A 132 -13.92 -5.82 -4.03
C LEU A 132 -14.23 -7.31 -3.85
N ALA A 133 -13.20 -8.16 -3.84
CA ALA A 133 -13.36 -9.62 -3.73
C ALA A 133 -14.00 -10.08 -2.41
N LYS A 134 -13.96 -9.23 -1.35
CA LYS A 134 -14.66 -9.48 -0.09
C LYS A 134 -16.19 -9.34 -0.20
N VAL A 135 -16.68 -8.61 -1.19
CA VAL A 135 -18.11 -8.32 -1.39
C VAL A 135 -18.65 -8.84 -2.74
N ASP A 136 -17.77 -9.31 -3.61
CA ASP A 136 -18.07 -9.90 -4.91
C ASP A 136 -17.16 -11.10 -5.18
N ASN A 137 -17.75 -12.30 -5.27
CA ASN A 137 -17.01 -13.56 -5.36
C ASN A 137 -16.62 -13.95 -6.79
N ASN A 138 -16.62 -13.02 -7.76
CA ASN A 138 -16.20 -13.35 -9.12
C ASN A 138 -14.74 -13.87 -9.13
N PRO A 139 -14.49 -15.10 -9.64
CA PRO A 139 -13.17 -15.74 -9.57
C PRO A 139 -12.08 -14.96 -10.31
N VAL A 140 -12.45 -14.12 -11.28
CA VAL A 140 -11.48 -13.29 -12.02
C VAL A 140 -10.68 -12.37 -11.11
N TYR A 141 -11.29 -11.85 -10.03
CA TYR A 141 -10.62 -10.95 -9.10
C TYR A 141 -9.56 -11.70 -8.31
N ARG A 142 -9.88 -12.88 -7.80
CA ARG A 142 -8.94 -13.72 -7.05
C ARG A 142 -7.76 -14.14 -7.91
N GLN A 143 -8.03 -14.62 -9.13
CA GLN A 143 -6.97 -14.98 -10.08
C GLN A 143 -6.05 -13.78 -10.36
N THR A 144 -6.62 -12.61 -10.62
CA THR A 144 -5.84 -11.39 -10.89
C THR A 144 -5.02 -10.95 -9.68
N ILE A 145 -5.57 -11.03 -8.46
CA ILE A 145 -4.84 -10.73 -7.22
C ILE A 145 -3.62 -11.64 -7.09
N ASP A 146 -3.78 -12.95 -7.31
CA ASP A 146 -2.69 -13.92 -7.22
C ASP A 146 -1.60 -13.68 -8.29
N ASP A 147 -1.99 -13.32 -9.51
CA ASP A 147 -1.06 -13.02 -10.60
C ASP A 147 -0.28 -11.72 -10.34
N ILE A 148 -0.94 -10.68 -9.83
CA ILE A 148 -0.27 -9.45 -9.39
C ILE A 148 0.70 -9.76 -8.24
N ALA A 149 0.26 -10.53 -7.23
CA ALA A 149 1.11 -10.90 -6.10
C ALA A 149 2.36 -11.64 -6.56
N LYS A 150 2.21 -12.61 -7.49
CA LYS A 150 3.33 -13.33 -8.10
C LYS A 150 4.30 -12.37 -8.81
N ALA A 151 3.78 -11.43 -9.59
CA ALA A 151 4.59 -10.46 -10.32
C ALA A 151 5.37 -9.49 -9.41
N ILE A 152 4.76 -9.08 -8.29
CA ILE A 152 5.40 -8.26 -7.26
C ILE A 152 6.47 -9.07 -6.51
N LEU A 153 6.14 -10.27 -6.03
CA LEU A 153 7.09 -11.12 -5.28
C LEU A 153 8.32 -11.50 -6.11
N ALA A 154 8.17 -11.72 -7.41
CA ALA A 154 9.29 -11.96 -8.32
C ALA A 154 10.32 -10.81 -8.37
N ARG A 155 9.98 -9.63 -7.86
CA ARG A 155 10.86 -8.45 -7.78
C ARG A 155 11.42 -8.21 -6.38
N GLN A 156 11.07 -9.03 -5.39
CA GLN A 156 11.66 -8.92 -4.06
C GLN A 156 13.12 -9.41 -4.11
N ILE A 157 14.04 -8.60 -3.62
CA ILE A 157 15.44 -8.97 -3.49
C ILE A 157 15.52 -9.95 -2.31
N THR A 158 16.00 -11.17 -2.53
CA THR A 158 16.06 -12.23 -1.51
C THR A 158 17.49 -12.72 -1.25
N ASP A 159 18.49 -12.08 -1.87
CA ASP A 159 19.89 -12.39 -1.65
C ASP A 159 20.31 -12.02 -0.22
N LYS A 160 20.60 -13.03 0.59
CA LYS A 160 21.02 -12.87 1.99
C LYS A 160 22.40 -12.21 2.11
N ASN A 161 23.21 -12.25 1.06
CA ASN A 161 24.53 -11.61 1.04
C ASN A 161 24.44 -10.10 0.74
N ASP A 162 23.34 -9.64 0.12
CA ASP A 162 23.04 -8.22 -0.04
C ASP A 162 22.27 -7.69 1.19
N ILE A 163 22.99 -7.48 2.29
CA ILE A 163 22.40 -7.02 3.55
C ILE A 163 21.67 -5.67 3.40
N TYR A 164 22.09 -4.82 2.46
CA TYR A 164 21.52 -3.48 2.25
C TYR A 164 20.21 -3.49 1.47
N SER A 165 20.02 -4.42 0.54
CA SER A 165 18.81 -4.47 -0.30
C SER A 165 17.92 -5.68 -0.03
N ASN A 166 18.38 -6.72 0.67
CA ASN A 166 17.58 -7.90 0.99
C ASN A 166 16.22 -7.54 1.62
N GLY A 167 15.13 -7.98 1.03
CA GLY A 167 13.77 -7.68 1.43
C GLY A 167 13.16 -6.43 0.80
N ARG A 168 13.94 -5.59 0.12
CA ARG A 168 13.43 -4.49 -0.70
C ARG A 168 12.96 -5.01 -2.06
N TYR A 169 12.05 -4.30 -2.72
CA TYR A 169 11.68 -4.57 -4.12
C TYR A 169 12.55 -3.78 -5.10
N LEU A 170 12.96 -4.41 -6.21
CA LEU A 170 13.88 -3.85 -7.21
C LEU A 170 13.47 -2.43 -7.67
N ASP A 171 12.18 -2.22 -7.88
CA ASP A 171 11.57 -0.98 -8.38
C ASP A 171 10.97 -0.08 -7.28
N ALA A 172 11.21 -0.40 -6.00
CA ALA A 172 10.85 0.44 -4.86
C ALA A 172 12.10 0.82 -4.06
N MET A 173 12.66 2.00 -4.31
CA MET A 173 13.91 2.45 -3.66
C MET A 173 13.70 3.07 -2.26
N THR A 174 12.46 3.41 -1.89
CA THR A 174 12.17 4.18 -0.67
C THR A 174 11.48 3.32 0.39
N THR A 175 11.66 3.69 1.66
CA THR A 175 10.92 3.07 2.78
C THR A 175 9.41 3.25 2.66
N SER A 176 8.94 4.37 2.11
CA SER A 176 7.51 4.58 1.81
C SER A 176 6.95 3.52 0.85
N GLY A 177 7.63 3.29 -0.28
CA GLY A 177 7.17 2.32 -1.27
C GLY A 177 7.20 0.88 -0.76
N ASN A 178 8.26 0.49 -0.04
CA ASN A 178 8.37 -0.85 0.53
C ASN A 178 7.40 -1.03 1.70
N GLY A 179 7.21 -0.02 2.55
CA GLY A 179 6.19 -0.04 3.60
C GLY A 179 4.79 -0.24 3.05
N TRP A 180 4.46 0.46 1.97
CA TRP A 180 3.17 0.28 1.28
C TRP A 180 3.01 -1.14 0.71
N ILE A 181 3.98 -1.65 -0.04
CA ILE A 181 3.90 -3.02 -0.59
C ILE A 181 3.76 -4.03 0.55
N ASN A 182 4.52 -3.85 1.64
CA ASN A 182 4.50 -4.73 2.80
C ASN A 182 3.14 -4.74 3.53
N GLU A 183 2.51 -3.57 3.67
CA GLU A 183 1.16 -3.45 4.21
C GLU A 183 0.15 -4.22 3.35
N VAL A 184 0.21 -4.07 2.02
CA VAL A 184 -0.68 -4.80 1.11
C VAL A 184 -0.41 -6.31 1.16
N MET A 185 0.84 -6.75 1.33
CA MET A 185 1.15 -8.17 1.54
C MET A 185 0.54 -8.71 2.84
N GLY A 186 0.48 -7.89 3.90
CA GLY A 186 -0.25 -8.23 5.12
C GLY A 186 -1.75 -8.43 4.87
N VAL A 187 -2.37 -7.52 4.12
CA VAL A 187 -3.79 -7.63 3.76
C VAL A 187 -4.04 -8.87 2.91
N LEU A 188 -3.15 -9.15 1.96
CA LEU A 188 -3.22 -10.35 1.12
C LEU A 188 -3.05 -11.63 1.93
N TYR A 189 -2.12 -11.66 2.90
CA TYR A 189 -1.94 -12.80 3.80
C TYR A 189 -3.24 -13.10 4.57
N GLN A 190 -3.84 -12.08 5.17
CA GLN A 190 -5.09 -12.23 5.91
C GLN A 190 -6.24 -12.70 4.99
N PHE A 191 -6.38 -12.08 3.82
CA PHE A 191 -7.40 -12.46 2.84
C PHE A 191 -7.22 -13.91 2.37
N CYS A 192 -5.98 -14.31 2.04
CA CYS A 192 -5.66 -15.66 1.61
C CYS A 192 -5.99 -16.71 2.69
N THR A 193 -5.61 -16.45 3.95
CA THR A 193 -5.82 -17.38 5.07
C THR A 193 -7.30 -17.55 5.40
N GLN A 194 -8.06 -16.45 5.43
CA GLN A 194 -9.52 -16.49 5.65
C GLN A 194 -10.26 -17.29 4.57
N GLN A 195 -9.72 -17.33 3.35
CA GLN A 195 -10.27 -18.07 2.21
C GLN A 195 -9.71 -19.49 2.08
N GLY A 196 -8.98 -20.00 3.09
CA GLY A 196 -8.42 -21.35 3.07
C GLY A 196 -7.37 -21.60 1.98
N GLY A 197 -6.66 -20.56 1.53
CA GLY A 197 -5.63 -20.68 0.50
C GLY A 197 -4.41 -21.50 0.97
N SER A 198 -3.82 -22.28 0.07
CA SER A 198 -2.68 -23.17 0.40
C SER A 198 -1.30 -22.51 0.33
N GLN A 199 -1.20 -21.32 -0.29
CA GLN A 199 0.07 -20.65 -0.58
C GLN A 199 0.26 -19.34 0.21
N CYS A 200 -0.52 -19.12 1.28
CA CYS A 200 -0.51 -17.84 1.99
C CYS A 200 0.83 -17.55 2.69
N GLN A 201 1.55 -18.60 3.10
CA GLN A 201 2.78 -18.46 3.88
C GLN A 201 3.86 -17.65 3.15
N ARG A 202 3.94 -17.74 1.82
CA ARG A 202 4.89 -16.95 1.02
C ARG A 202 4.72 -15.44 1.21
N TYR A 203 3.49 -14.98 1.46
CA TYR A 203 3.21 -13.56 1.71
C TYR A 203 3.77 -13.13 3.06
N ARG A 204 3.63 -13.98 4.09
CA ARG A 204 4.22 -13.74 5.41
C ARG A 204 5.76 -13.74 5.35
N GLU A 205 6.35 -14.66 4.60
CA GLU A 205 7.81 -14.70 4.41
C GLU A 205 8.33 -13.44 3.72
N ALA A 206 7.65 -12.99 2.67
CA ALA A 206 7.95 -11.72 2.02
C ALA A 206 7.85 -10.56 3.01
N MET A 207 6.82 -10.57 3.89
CA MET A 207 6.66 -9.53 4.89
C MET A 207 7.81 -9.46 5.89
N ILE A 208 8.33 -10.61 6.34
CA ILE A 208 9.47 -10.67 7.26
C ILE A 208 10.70 -10.01 6.64
N LEU A 209 11.00 -10.34 5.38
CA LEU A 209 12.15 -9.77 4.67
C LEU A 209 12.04 -8.26 4.52
N THR A 210 10.88 -7.75 4.07
CA THR A 210 10.68 -6.30 3.93
C THR A 210 10.65 -5.58 5.27
N SER A 211 10.04 -6.17 6.30
CA SER A 211 10.01 -5.61 7.66
C SER A 211 11.41 -5.48 8.26
N ARG A 212 12.27 -6.49 8.07
CA ARG A 212 13.70 -6.41 8.41
C ARG A 212 14.36 -5.22 7.74
N TRP A 213 14.15 -5.06 6.43
CA TRP A 213 14.73 -3.97 5.65
C TRP A 213 14.23 -2.60 6.11
N LEU A 214 12.93 -2.46 6.42
CA LEU A 214 12.34 -1.22 6.94
C LEU A 214 12.95 -0.83 8.29
N LEU A 215 13.09 -1.77 9.22
CA LEU A 215 13.70 -1.54 10.52
C LEU A 215 15.19 -1.18 10.42
N GLN A 216 15.92 -1.80 9.49
CA GLN A 216 17.31 -1.41 9.18
C GLN A 216 17.41 0.02 8.65
N ASN A 217 16.34 0.55 8.03
CA ASN A 217 16.27 1.90 7.48
C ASN A 217 15.41 2.84 8.33
N ALA A 218 15.33 2.58 9.63
CA ALA A 218 14.72 3.49 10.61
C ALA A 218 15.79 4.33 11.31
N TYR A 219 15.41 5.54 11.72
CA TYR A 219 16.27 6.36 12.57
C TYR A 219 16.31 5.82 14.00
N THR A 220 17.50 5.78 14.55
CA THR A 220 17.82 5.40 15.92
C THR A 220 18.57 6.55 16.61
N PRO A 221 18.77 6.49 17.94
CA PRO A 221 19.68 7.43 18.62
C PRO A 221 21.08 7.45 18.00
N GLN A 222 21.57 6.32 17.47
CA GLN A 222 22.93 6.17 16.95
C GLN A 222 23.11 6.74 15.52
N ASN A 223 22.05 6.83 14.70
CA ASN A 223 22.17 7.24 13.30
C ASN A 223 21.46 8.57 12.95
N SER A 224 20.83 9.23 13.93
CA SER A 224 20.04 10.47 13.71
C SER A 224 20.84 11.77 13.86
N TYR A 225 22.10 11.71 14.31
CA TYR A 225 22.92 12.88 14.67
C TYR A 225 23.11 13.94 13.57
N ASN A 226 22.94 13.57 12.30
CA ASN A 226 23.17 14.46 11.15
C ASN A 226 21.90 14.95 10.45
N VAL A 227 20.72 14.77 11.05
CA VAL A 227 19.44 15.29 10.54
C VAL A 227 19.01 16.56 11.29
N LYS A 228 18.16 17.38 10.68
CA LYS A 228 17.76 18.69 11.22
C LYS A 228 17.15 18.63 12.64
N ASN A 229 16.44 17.56 12.98
CA ASN A 229 15.81 17.37 14.29
C ASN A 229 16.00 15.91 14.74
N PRO A 230 17.16 15.54 15.31
CA PRO A 230 17.53 14.14 15.60
C PRO A 230 16.52 13.42 16.48
N GLU A 231 16.12 14.01 17.60
CA GLU A 231 15.18 13.40 18.55
C GLU A 231 13.81 13.12 17.92
N ARG A 232 13.32 14.04 17.06
CA ARG A 232 12.04 13.87 16.35
C ARG A 232 12.10 12.84 15.24
N ALA A 233 13.30 12.50 14.75
CA ALA A 233 13.47 11.54 13.68
C ALA A 233 13.44 10.09 14.19
N ILE A 234 13.78 9.84 15.45
CA ILE A 234 13.87 8.49 16.06
C ILE A 234 12.55 7.71 15.83
N GLY A 235 12.68 6.48 15.34
CA GLY A 235 11.55 5.62 14.96
C GLY A 235 10.94 5.94 13.59
N GLY A 236 11.28 7.09 12.99
CA GLY A 236 10.90 7.44 11.63
C GLY A 236 11.70 6.65 10.59
N PHE A 237 11.07 6.30 9.48
CA PHE A 237 11.77 5.67 8.37
C PHE A 237 12.50 6.70 7.50
N ILE A 238 13.73 6.35 7.10
CA ILE A 238 14.56 7.14 6.21
C ILE A 238 13.95 7.09 4.81
N THR A 239 13.45 8.21 4.28
CA THR A 239 12.76 8.22 2.97
C THR A 239 13.67 7.75 1.84
N ASN A 240 14.88 8.32 1.76
CA ASN A 240 16.01 7.86 0.95
C ASN A 240 17.31 8.48 1.50
N PHE A 241 18.46 7.92 1.12
CA PHE A 241 19.78 8.32 1.65
C PHE A 241 20.22 9.74 1.27
N THR A 242 19.63 10.32 0.21
CA THR A 242 19.94 11.67 -0.26
C THR A 242 19.19 12.74 0.52
N THR A 243 17.88 12.58 0.69
CA THR A 243 17.00 13.61 1.28
C THR A 243 16.90 13.49 2.80
N ARG A 244 17.09 12.28 3.36
CA ARG A 244 17.11 12.03 4.82
C ARG A 244 15.91 12.64 5.56
N THR A 245 14.76 12.67 4.90
CA THR A 245 13.50 13.17 5.46
C THR A 245 12.71 12.02 6.08
N VAL A 246 11.91 12.35 7.10
CA VAL A 246 10.87 11.47 7.63
C VAL A 246 9.54 11.99 7.11
N ARG A 247 8.75 11.11 6.50
CA ARG A 247 7.40 11.42 6.04
C ARG A 247 6.38 10.62 6.82
N THR A 248 5.31 11.28 7.26
CA THR A 248 4.22 10.65 8.03
C THR A 248 3.64 9.44 7.31
N ASP A 249 3.39 9.53 5.99
CA ASP A 249 2.81 8.42 5.24
C ASP A 249 3.74 7.20 5.17
N ALA A 250 5.06 7.41 5.04
CA ALA A 250 6.03 6.33 5.06
C ALA A 250 6.03 5.61 6.41
N VAL A 251 5.97 6.36 7.50
CA VAL A 251 5.88 5.84 8.87
C VAL A 251 4.58 5.05 9.05
N CYS A 252 3.43 5.60 8.66
CA CYS A 252 2.15 4.92 8.77
C CYS A 252 2.15 3.58 8.02
N HIS A 253 2.57 3.55 6.75
CA HIS A 253 2.56 2.31 5.96
C HIS A 253 3.53 1.26 6.53
N GLY A 254 4.74 1.68 6.90
CA GLY A 254 5.70 0.75 7.50
C GLY A 254 5.23 0.23 8.87
N VAL A 255 4.69 1.07 9.75
CA VAL A 255 4.18 0.65 11.06
C VAL A 255 2.96 -0.25 10.92
N ASN A 256 2.00 0.07 10.04
CA ASN A 256 0.86 -0.81 9.75
C ASN A 256 1.36 -2.21 9.35
N SER A 257 2.34 -2.28 8.44
CA SER A 257 2.91 -3.55 8.00
C SER A 257 3.57 -4.35 9.13
N LEU A 258 4.24 -3.68 10.08
CA LEU A 258 4.86 -4.31 11.25
C LEU A 258 3.79 -4.85 12.21
N ILE A 259 2.73 -4.08 12.49
CA ILE A 259 1.61 -4.50 13.33
C ILE A 259 0.92 -5.73 12.74
N MET A 260 0.66 -5.71 11.42
CA MET A 260 0.08 -6.86 10.73
C MET A 260 0.98 -8.09 10.85
N LEU A 261 2.30 -7.95 10.66
CA LEU A 261 3.24 -9.06 10.84
C LEU A 261 3.21 -9.63 12.27
N LEU A 262 3.18 -8.74 13.27
CA LEU A 262 3.05 -9.14 14.68
C LEU A 262 1.77 -9.95 14.92
N SER A 263 0.63 -9.53 14.35
CA SER A 263 -0.63 -10.29 14.48
C SER A 263 -0.61 -11.67 13.80
N THR A 264 0.34 -11.94 12.90
CA THR A 264 0.53 -13.28 12.31
C THR A 264 1.37 -14.21 13.18
N SER A 265 1.94 -13.69 14.27
CA SER A 265 2.89 -14.41 15.10
C SER A 265 2.15 -14.90 16.34
N GLY A 266 2.13 -16.21 16.58
CA GLY A 266 1.52 -16.77 17.78
C GLY A 266 2.28 -16.36 19.05
N ASP A 267 1.72 -16.68 20.22
CA ASP A 267 2.20 -16.31 21.58
C ASP A 267 3.61 -16.81 21.96
N GLY A 268 4.40 -17.30 21.00
CA GLY A 268 5.78 -17.69 21.22
C GLY A 268 6.71 -16.47 21.20
N ASN A 269 7.49 -16.29 22.27
CA ASN A 269 8.61 -15.33 22.38
C ASN A 269 9.78 -15.60 21.41
N LYS A 270 9.54 -16.16 20.22
CA LYS A 270 10.59 -16.40 19.21
C LYS A 270 10.86 -15.10 18.45
N PRO A 271 12.13 -14.68 18.32
CA PRO A 271 12.48 -13.52 17.49
C PRO A 271 11.99 -13.70 16.05
N LEU A 272 11.15 -12.77 15.57
CA LEU A 272 10.58 -12.80 14.23
C LEU A 272 11.53 -12.19 13.19
N ILE A 273 12.27 -11.16 13.60
CA ILE A 273 13.18 -10.41 12.76
C ILE A 273 14.50 -10.33 13.51
N ASN A 274 15.56 -10.79 12.85
CA ASN A 274 16.93 -10.54 13.27
C ASN A 274 17.50 -9.45 12.38
N LEU A 275 17.99 -8.37 13.00
CA LEU A 275 18.73 -7.32 12.29
C LEU A 275 20.21 -7.71 12.32
N PRO A 276 20.79 -8.14 11.19
CA PRO A 276 22.20 -8.51 11.17
C PRO A 276 23.05 -7.25 11.36
N GLU A 277 23.85 -7.20 12.42
CA GLU A 277 25.01 -6.31 12.48
C GLU A 277 26.16 -6.99 11.73
N ARG A 278 26.73 -6.35 10.70
CA ARG A 278 28.05 -6.81 10.22
C ARG A 278 29.09 -6.38 11.25
N PRO A 279 30.03 -7.26 11.64
CA PRO A 279 31.18 -6.86 12.41
C PRO A 279 31.85 -5.66 11.75
N LEU A 280 32.15 -4.61 12.52
CA LEU A 280 32.75 -3.37 12.02
C LEU A 280 33.99 -3.62 11.15
N ILE A 281 34.73 -4.70 11.43
CA ILE A 281 35.92 -5.12 10.68
C ILE A 281 35.63 -5.56 9.24
N GLU A 282 34.42 -6.02 8.93
CA GLU A 282 34.00 -6.33 7.55
C GLU A 282 33.50 -5.08 6.81
N ILE A 283 33.04 -4.07 7.54
CA ILE A 283 32.54 -2.80 6.99
C ILE A 283 33.69 -1.81 6.72
N LEU A 284 34.70 -1.78 7.59
CA LEU A 284 35.83 -0.86 7.56
C LEU A 284 36.59 -0.82 6.21
N PRO A 285 36.90 -1.95 5.55
CA PRO A 285 37.56 -1.94 4.25
C PRO A 285 36.71 -1.31 3.14
N LEU A 286 35.38 -1.51 3.19
CA LEU A 286 34.44 -0.95 2.20
C LEU A 286 34.30 0.57 2.36
N LEU A 287 34.41 1.08 3.59
CA LEU A 287 34.43 2.52 3.87
C LEU A 287 35.74 3.19 3.44
N ARG A 288 36.88 2.48 3.54
CA ARG A 288 38.21 2.98 3.15
C ARG A 288 38.46 2.94 1.64
N ALA A 289 37.81 2.03 0.91
CA ALA A 289 38.01 1.85 -0.52
C ALA A 289 37.18 2.79 -1.41
N GLY A 290 36.40 3.72 -0.86
CA GLY A 290 35.53 4.62 -1.64
C GLY A 290 34.37 3.92 -2.39
N ASN A 291 34.32 2.59 -2.37
CA ASN A 291 33.31 1.76 -3.03
C ASN A 291 32.13 1.40 -2.10
N GLY A 292 32.08 1.96 -0.88
CA GLY A 292 31.08 1.62 0.13
C GLY A 292 29.71 2.27 -0.05
N PHE A 293 29.58 3.27 -0.92
CA PHE A 293 28.31 3.92 -1.25
C PHE A 293 28.36 4.53 -2.66
N LEU A 294 27.85 3.79 -3.65
CA LEU A 294 27.25 4.30 -4.89
C LEU A 294 26.10 3.36 -5.27
#